data_AF-A0A5P8K7C5-F1
#
_entry.id   AF-A0A5P8K7C5-F1
#
_cell.length_a   1.000
_cell.length_b   1.000
_cell.length_c   1.000
_cell.angle_alpha   90.00
_cell.angle_beta   90.00
_cell.angle_gamma   90.00
#
_symmetry.space_group_name_H-M   'P 1'
#
loop_
_entity.id
_entity.type
_entity.pdbx_description
1 polymer ?
#
loop_
_entity_poly.entity_id
_entity_poly.type
_entity_poly.pdbx_seq_one_letter_code
_entity_poly.pdbx_strand_id
1 'polypeptide(L)'
;MSIFPPPEDPYRDVPTAAVFDLFAEAANRLTGRLVHLSNHADTEVERDHWWALVMRLRNIRRSVPAHDREQLISYIKKWTKELEELGSAGRG
;
A
#
# COMPACT_ATOMS: atom_id res chain seq x y z
N MET A 1 -1.64 11.56 -34.55
CA MET A 1 -0.77 10.55 -33.92
C MET A 1 -0.24 11.17 -32.63
N SER A 2 -0.77 10.77 -31.48
CA SER A 2 -0.25 11.25 -30.19
C SER A 2 1.07 10.55 -29.89
N ILE A 3 2.16 11.31 -29.87
CA ILE A 3 3.54 10.88 -29.62
C ILE A 3 3.84 11.03 -28.12
N PHE A 4 3.00 10.45 -27.26
CA PHE A 4 3.35 10.36 -25.84
C PHE A 4 4.09 9.04 -25.65
N PRO A 5 5.34 9.05 -25.17
CA PRO A 5 5.98 7.81 -24.76
C PRO A 5 5.06 7.13 -23.72
N PRO A 6 4.96 5.79 -23.73
CA PRO A 6 4.24 5.09 -22.68
C PRO A 6 4.81 5.55 -21.33
N PRO A 7 3.97 5.72 -20.30
CA PRO A 7 4.44 6.15 -18.99
C PRO A 7 5.58 5.23 -18.56
N GLU A 8 6.76 5.80 -18.35
CA GLU A 8 7.94 5.05 -17.96
C GLU A 8 7.64 4.33 -16.65
N ASP A 9 7.91 3.02 -16.59
CA ASP A 9 7.76 2.30 -15.34
C ASP A 9 8.77 2.88 -14.33
N PRO A 10 8.33 3.57 -13.26
CA PRO A 10 9.24 4.28 -12.36
C PRO A 10 10.18 3.34 -11.61
N TYR A 11 9.93 2.03 -11.70
CA TYR A 11 10.75 0.99 -11.12
C TYR A 11 11.76 0.41 -12.10
N ARG A 12 11.75 0.73 -13.40
CA ARG A 12 12.57 0.03 -14.42
C ARG A 12 14.03 -0.19 -14.01
N ASP A 13 14.68 0.84 -13.47
CA ASP A 13 16.10 0.83 -13.11
C ASP A 13 16.35 0.65 -11.59
N VAL A 14 15.29 0.38 -10.82
CA VAL A 14 15.39 0.20 -9.36
C VAL A 14 15.79 -1.24 -9.04
N PRO A 15 16.84 -1.52 -8.25
CA PRO A 15 17.17 -2.90 -7.85
C PRO A 15 16.00 -3.61 -7.14
N THR A 16 15.83 -4.92 -7.33
CA THR A 16 14.71 -5.67 -6.71
C THR A 16 14.73 -5.60 -5.18
N ALA A 17 15.91 -5.52 -4.56
CA ALA A 17 16.03 -5.28 -3.12
C ALA A 17 15.42 -3.93 -2.71
N ALA A 18 15.71 -2.86 -3.45
CA ALA A 18 15.11 -1.54 -3.20
C ALA A 18 13.59 -1.53 -3.47
N VAL A 19 13.11 -2.29 -4.47
CA VAL A 19 11.66 -2.49 -4.66
C VAL A 19 11.04 -3.21 -3.47
N PHE A 20 11.70 -4.22 -2.92
CA PHE A 20 11.24 -4.90 -1.71
C PHE A 20 11.19 -3.96 -0.50
N ASP A 21 12.19 -3.08 -0.34
CA ASP A 21 12.19 -2.07 0.72
C ASP A 21 11.02 -1.08 0.58
N LEU A 22 10.76 -0.60 -0.64
CA LEU A 22 9.60 0.26 -0.95
C LEU A 22 8.27 -0.45 -0.68
N PHE A 23 8.19 -1.75 -0.98
CA PHE A 23 7.04 -2.59 -0.65
C PHE A 23 6.82 -2.69 0.87
N ALA A 24 7.88 -2.97 1.63
CA ALA A 24 7.80 -3.04 3.09
C ALA A 24 7.42 -1.68 3.69
N GLU A 25 7.95 -0.58 3.15
CA GLU A 25 7.62 0.78 3.57
C GLU A 25 6.16 1.12 3.30
N ALA A 26 5.65 0.86 2.09
CA ALA A 26 4.25 1.09 1.74
C ALA A 26 3.30 0.31 2.68
N ALA A 27 3.63 -0.95 2.98
CA ALA A 27 2.88 -1.77 3.93
C ALA A 27 2.89 -1.17 5.34
N ASN A 28 4.04 -0.67 5.81
CA ASN A 28 4.17 -0.07 7.14
C ASN A 28 3.37 1.24 7.23
N ARG A 29 3.45 2.10 6.21
CA ARG A 29 2.69 3.35 6.14
C ARG A 29 1.17 3.09 6.17
N LEU A 30 0.69 2.16 5.34
CA LEU A 30 -0.73 1.80 5.31
C LEU A 30 -1.18 1.16 6.62
N THR A 31 -0.38 0.28 7.23
CA THR A 31 -0.65 -0.27 8.57
C THR A 31 -0.81 0.85 9.59
N GLY A 32 0.11 1.81 9.62
CA GLY A 32 0.05 2.94 10.54
C GLY A 32 -1.22 3.77 10.35
N ARG A 33 -1.62 4.03 9.10
CA ARG A 33 -2.85 4.77 8.80
C ARG A 33 -4.11 4.01 9.27
N LEU A 34 -4.20 2.72 8.99
CA LEU A 34 -5.34 1.88 9.40
C LEU A 34 -5.44 1.76 10.92
N VAL A 35 -4.31 1.62 11.63
CA VAL A 35 -4.28 1.63 13.10
C VAL A 35 -4.73 2.99 13.64
N HIS A 36 -4.28 4.09 13.04
CA HIS A 36 -4.73 5.42 13.42
C HIS A 36 -6.25 5.58 13.25
N LEU A 37 -6.82 5.14 12.13
CA LEU A 37 -8.27 5.14 11.89
C LEU A 37 -9.01 4.27 12.91
N SER A 38 -8.49 3.08 13.21
CA SER A 38 -9.06 2.19 14.24
C SER A 38 -9.10 2.85 15.62
N ASN A 39 -8.06 3.60 15.99
CA ASN A 39 -8.01 4.30 17.28
C ASN A 39 -8.97 5.50 17.37
N HIS A 40 -9.43 6.03 16.23
CA HIS A 40 -10.35 7.17 16.15
C HIS A 40 -11.75 6.77 15.67
N ALA A 41 -12.03 5.46 15.57
CA ALA A 41 -13.31 4.96 15.13
C ALA A 41 -14.39 5.25 16.18
N ASP A 42 -15.55 5.73 15.72
CA ASP A 42 -16.68 6.07 16.61
C ASP A 42 -17.43 4.82 17.09
N THR A 43 -17.29 3.71 16.36
CA THR A 43 -17.99 2.45 16.65
C THR A 43 -17.03 1.26 16.67
N GLU A 44 -17.42 0.23 17.44
CA GLU A 44 -16.70 -1.05 17.46
C GLU A 44 -16.68 -1.73 16.08
N VAL A 45 -17.78 -1.64 15.33
CA VAL A 45 -17.87 -2.20 13.97
C VAL A 45 -16.85 -1.56 13.03
N GLU A 46 -16.71 -0.23 13.10
CA GLU A 46 -15.71 0.50 12.31
C GLU A 46 -14.28 0.16 12.76
N ARG A 47 -14.05 0.10 14.08
CA ARG A 47 -12.76 -0.31 14.64
C ARG A 47 -12.34 -1.70 14.16
N ASP A 48 -13.25 -2.66 14.18
CA ASP A 48 -13.04 -4.03 13.74
C ASP A 48 -12.82 -4.12 12.23
N HIS A 49 -13.52 -3.30 11.45
CA HIS A 49 -13.27 -3.15 10.02
C HIS A 49 -11.82 -2.73 9.74
N TRP A 50 -11.32 -1.69 10.42
CA TRP A 50 -9.94 -1.24 10.27
C TRP A 50 -8.93 -2.31 10.70
N TRP A 51 -9.20 -3.02 11.79
CA TRP A 51 -8.37 -4.15 12.24
C TRP A 51 -8.32 -5.31 11.23
N ALA A 52 -9.44 -5.66 10.63
CA ALA A 52 -9.51 -6.69 9.61
C ALA A 52 -8.63 -6.34 8.40
N LEU A 53 -8.61 -5.07 7.99
CA LEU A 53 -7.72 -4.59 6.92
C LEU A 53 -6.25 -4.66 7.32
N VAL A 54 -5.89 -4.33 8.57
CA VAL A 54 -4.51 -4.49 9.08
C VAL A 54 -4.07 -5.97 9.03
N MET A 55 -4.94 -6.90 9.44
CA MET A 55 -4.62 -8.34 9.40
C MET A 55 -4.45 -8.83 7.96
N ARG A 56 -5.34 -8.41 7.04
CA ARG A 56 -5.22 -8.74 5.62
C ARG A 56 -3.91 -8.24 5.04
N LEU A 57 -3.53 -6.99 5.33
CA LEU A 57 -2.29 -6.37 4.88
C LEU A 57 -1.06 -7.15 5.36
N ARG A 58 -1.03 -7.55 6.64
CA ARG A 58 0.04 -8.38 7.22
C ARG A 58 0.15 -9.74 6.55
N ASN A 59 -0.98 -10.38 6.25
CA ASN A 59 -0.99 -11.67 5.56
C ASN A 59 -0.44 -11.56 4.14
N ILE A 60 -0.86 -10.55 3.39
CA ILE A 60 -0.33 -10.29 2.04
C ILE A 60 1.19 -10.04 2.11
N ARG A 61 1.65 -9.18 3.02
CA ARG A 61 3.09 -8.90 3.17
C ARG A 61 3.92 -10.16 3.40
N ARG A 62 3.37 -11.15 4.11
CA ARG A 62 4.05 -12.43 4.37
C ARG A 62 4.00 -13.40 3.19
N SER A 63 2.98 -13.30 2.33
CA SER A 63 2.82 -14.22 1.20
C SER A 63 3.56 -13.81 -0.06
N VAL A 64 3.89 -12.52 -0.22
CA VAL A 64 4.59 -12.02 -1.41
C VAL A 64 6.07 -12.42 -1.35
N PRO A 65 6.60 -13.17 -2.34
CA PRO A 65 8.01 -13.51 -2.39
C PRO A 65 8.88 -12.26 -2.60
N ALA A 66 10.00 -12.16 -1.87
CA ALA A 66 10.89 -11.00 -1.95
C ALA A 66 11.57 -10.80 -3.32
N HIS A 67 11.56 -11.82 -4.18
CA HIS A 67 12.13 -11.77 -5.53
C HIS A 67 11.05 -11.60 -6.62
N ASP A 68 9.76 -11.68 -6.28
CA ASP A 68 8.66 -11.47 -7.23
C ASP A 68 8.44 -9.98 -7.44
N ARG A 69 9.29 -9.41 -8.29
CA ARG A 69 9.36 -7.97 -8.57
C ARG A 69 8.02 -7.40 -9.04
N GLU A 70 7.34 -8.09 -9.96
CA GLU A 70 6.08 -7.62 -10.52
C GLU A 70 5.00 -7.54 -9.44
N GLN A 71 4.94 -8.55 -8.57
CA GLN A 71 4.00 -8.58 -7.46
C GLN A 71 4.30 -7.51 -6.42
N LEU A 72 5.58 -7.28 -6.08
CA LEU A 72 5.99 -6.19 -5.19
C LEU A 72 5.55 -4.83 -5.74
N ILE A 73 5.83 -4.54 -7.02
CA ILE A 73 5.43 -3.29 -7.69
C ILE A 73 3.91 -3.12 -7.69
N SER A 74 3.16 -4.19 -7.98
CA SER A 74 1.70 -4.17 -7.98
C SER A 74 1.15 -3.77 -6.61
N TYR A 75 1.68 -4.35 -5.54
CA TYR A 75 1.26 -3.99 -4.18
C TYR A 75 1.72 -2.60 -3.74
N ILE A 76 2.91 -2.14 -4.14
CA ILE A 76 3.34 -0.76 -3.88
C ILE A 76 2.35 0.23 -4.51
N LYS A 77 2.03 0.05 -5.79
CA LYS A 77 1.07 0.92 -6.51
C LYS A 77 -0.30 0.88 -5.82
N LYS A 78 -0.78 -0.31 -5.49
CA LYS A 78 -2.07 -0.50 -4.81
C LYS A 78 -2.14 0.20 -3.46
N TRP A 79 -1.18 -0.05 -2.56
CA TRP A 79 -1.21 0.51 -1.21
C TRP A 79 -0.92 2.01 -1.18
N THR A 80 -0.13 2.52 -2.13
CA THR A 80 0.07 3.97 -2.29
C THR A 80 -1.25 4.64 -2.65
N LYS A 81 -2.02 4.05 -3.57
CA LYS A 81 -3.35 4.55 -3.93
C LYS A 81 -4.32 4.48 -2.74
N GLU A 82 -4.35 3.37 -2.01
CA GLU A 82 -5.18 3.25 -0.79
C GLU A 82 -4.81 4.31 0.26
N LEU A 83 -3.52 4.61 0.44
CA LEU A 83 -3.05 5.68 1.31
C LEU A 83 -3.53 7.06 0.86
N GLU A 84 -3.52 7.35 -0.45
CA GLU A 84 -4.03 8.62 -1.01
C GLU A 84 -5.53 8.77 -0.81
N GLU A 85 -6.30 7.70 -1.04
CA GLU A 85 -7.75 7.65 -0.83
C GLU A 85 -8.08 7.89 0.66
N LEU A 86 -7.39 7.21 1.57
CA LEU A 86 -7.57 7.38 3.02
C LEU A 86 -7.04 8.72 3.56
N GLY A 87 -6.08 9.35 2.88
CA GLY A 87 -5.54 10.66 3.21
C GLY A 87 -6.44 11.81 2.72
N SER A 88 -7.12 11.62 1.58
CA SER A 88 -8.06 12.60 1.02
C SER A 88 -9.38 12.62 1.78
N ALA A 89 -9.83 11.47 2.30
CA ALA A 89 -11.04 11.37 3.11
C ALA A 89 -10.99 12.11 4.46
N GLY A 90 -9.80 12.52 4.94
CA GLY A 90 -9.62 13.29 6.18
C GLY A 90 -9.54 14.80 6.00
N ARG A 91 -9.76 15.33 4.78
CA ARG A 91 -9.80 16.77 4.46
C ARG A 91 -11.20 17.23 4.00
N GLY A 92 -12.25 16.63 4.58
CA GLY A 92 -13.65 17.02 4.39
C GLY A 92 -14.27 17.45 5.70
#